data_AF-K2ATY1-F1
#
_entry.id   AF-K2ATY1-F1
#
_cell.length_a   1.000
_cell.length_b   1.000
_cell.length_c   1.000
_cell.angle_alpha   90.00
_cell.angle_beta   90.00
_cell.angle_gamma   90.00
#
_symmetry.space_group_name_H-M   'P 1'
#
loop_
_entity.id
_entity.type
_entity.pdbx_description
1 polymer ?
#
loop_
_entity_poly.entity_id
_entity_poly.type
_entity_poly.pdbx_seq_one_letter_code
_entity_poly.pdbx_strand_id
1 'polypeptide(L)'
;MSFNPHAIAHMARLAPQTPRGLTTSAYDPTDWAPLSPQTCDRLRLIPDYDRTQSSFISHEAADLTRPRVAELKSQGASILCWTIRNREAEAKAREVAQNITFEAYPAAFSA
;
A
#
# COMPACT_ATOMS: atom_id res chain seq x y z
N MET A 1 -3.31 8.91 1.43
CA MET A 1 -3.47 7.45 1.58
C MET A 1 -3.86 7.12 3.01
N SER A 2 -4.46 5.96 3.26
CA SER A 2 -4.84 5.49 4.60
C SER A 2 -5.06 3.99 4.60
N PHE A 3 -4.87 3.33 5.74
CA PHE A 3 -5.32 1.96 5.96
C PHE A 3 -6.84 1.82 6.00
N ASN A 4 -7.58 2.91 6.29
CA ASN A 4 -9.03 2.88 6.32
C ASN A 4 -9.61 3.17 4.92
N PRO A 5 -10.14 2.16 4.20
CA PRO A 5 -10.68 2.37 2.86
C PRO A 5 -11.98 3.20 2.84
N HIS A 6 -12.67 3.34 3.98
CA HIS A 6 -13.85 4.22 4.06
C HIS A 6 -13.45 5.69 4.03
N ALA A 7 -12.34 6.05 4.68
CA ALA A 7 -11.80 7.40 4.62
C ALA A 7 -11.40 7.77 3.18
N ILE A 8 -10.78 6.85 2.45
CA ILE A 8 -10.40 7.08 1.05
C ILE A 8 -11.63 7.15 0.13
N ALA A 9 -12.69 6.38 0.40
CA ALA A 9 -13.95 6.53 -0.32
C ALA A 9 -14.60 7.91 -0.11
N HIS A 10 -14.52 8.47 1.09
CA HIS A 10 -14.94 9.86 1.32
C HIS A 10 -14.09 10.85 0.53
N MET A 11 -12.76 10.67 0.50
CA MET A 11 -11.87 11.50 -0.32
C MET A 11 -12.22 11.42 -1.81
N ALA A 12 -12.54 10.23 -2.32
CA ALA A 12 -12.96 10.05 -3.71
C ALA A 12 -14.20 10.88 -4.07
N ARG A 13 -15.17 10.97 -3.15
CA ARG A 13 -16.39 11.77 -3.32
C ARG A 13 -16.15 13.27 -3.17
N LEU A 14 -15.34 13.67 -2.18
CA LEU A 14 -15.17 15.08 -1.80
C LEU A 14 -14.13 15.80 -2.67
N ALA A 15 -13.12 15.08 -3.15
CA ALA A 15 -12.01 15.61 -3.94
C ALA A 15 -11.66 14.66 -5.10
N PRO A 16 -12.55 14.47 -6.08
CA PRO A 16 -12.39 13.45 -7.11
C PRO A 16 -11.13 13.65 -7.98
N GLN A 17 -10.70 14.90 -8.17
CA GLN A 17 -9.53 15.28 -8.97
C GLN A 17 -8.20 15.10 -8.23
N THR A 18 -8.22 14.82 -6.93
CA THR A 18 -7.00 14.62 -6.15
C THR A 18 -6.57 13.16 -6.18
N PRO A 19 -5.31 12.86 -6.54
CA PRO A 19 -4.76 11.51 -6.46
C PRO A 19 -4.86 10.95 -5.04
N ARG A 20 -5.19 9.66 -4.95
CA ARG A 20 -5.42 8.96 -3.68
C ARG A 20 -5.01 7.50 -3.80
N GLY A 21 -4.75 6.89 -2.66
CA GLY A 21 -4.32 5.50 -2.60
C GLY A 21 -4.61 4.89 -1.25
N LEU A 22 -4.46 3.57 -1.19
CA LEU A 22 -4.62 2.78 0.03
C LEU A 22 -3.25 2.51 0.66
N THR A 23 -3.18 2.59 1.99
CA THR A 23 -2.07 1.95 2.71
C THR A 23 -2.50 0.53 3.03
N THR A 24 -1.67 -0.46 2.71
CA THR A 24 -2.03 -1.88 2.79
C THR A 24 -0.90 -2.71 3.40
N SER A 25 -1.24 -3.89 3.90
CA SER A 25 -0.35 -4.87 4.53
C SER A 25 -0.83 -6.29 4.20
N ALA A 26 -0.12 -7.31 4.69
CA ALA A 26 -0.62 -8.67 4.77
C ALA A 26 -1.84 -8.79 5.68
N TYR A 27 -2.07 -7.80 6.57
CA TYR A 27 -3.10 -7.83 7.59
C TYR A 27 -3.06 -9.14 8.40
N ASP A 28 -1.92 -9.53 8.96
CA ASP A 28 -1.90 -10.67 9.89
C ASP A 28 -2.80 -10.35 11.10
N PRO A 29 -3.79 -11.20 11.45
CA PRO A 29 -4.70 -10.92 12.56
C PRO A 29 -4.01 -10.73 13.92
N THR A 30 -2.82 -11.31 14.10
CA THR A 30 -2.01 -11.17 15.32
C THR A 30 -1.45 -9.76 15.43
N ASP A 31 -0.91 -9.24 14.33
CA ASP A 31 -0.30 -7.90 14.25
C ASP A 31 -1.36 -6.79 14.16
N TRP A 32 -2.54 -7.12 13.64
CA TRP A 32 -3.64 -6.18 13.39
C TRP A 32 -4.77 -6.24 14.43
N ALA A 33 -4.57 -6.92 15.55
CA ALA A 33 -5.52 -6.91 16.65
C ALA A 33 -5.82 -5.46 17.10
N PRO A 34 -7.09 -5.11 17.36
CA PRO A 34 -8.24 -6.01 17.55
C PRO A 34 -9.10 -6.24 16.29
N LEU A 35 -8.59 -5.98 15.08
CA LEU A 35 -9.36 -6.29 13.87
C LEU A 35 -9.70 -7.78 13.81
N SER A 36 -10.93 -8.10 13.40
CA SER A 36 -11.34 -9.48 13.26
C SER A 36 -10.56 -10.18 12.13
N PRO A 37 -10.28 -11.49 12.25
CA PRO A 37 -9.64 -12.25 11.18
C PRO A 37 -10.34 -12.10 9.82
N GLN A 38 -11.68 -12.07 9.82
CA GLN A 38 -12.49 -11.87 8.61
C GLN A 38 -12.25 -10.49 7.97
N THR A 39 -12.05 -9.45 8.80
CA THR A 39 -11.72 -8.10 8.31
C THR A 39 -10.33 -8.10 7.68
N CYS A 40 -9.37 -8.71 8.36
CA CYS A 40 -8.00 -8.87 7.87
C CYS A 40 -7.95 -9.62 6.53
N ASP A 41 -8.64 -10.75 6.42
CA ASP A 41 -8.72 -11.55 5.19
C ASP A 41 -9.34 -10.78 4.03
N ARG A 42 -10.38 -9.97 4.31
CA ARG A 42 -10.95 -9.08 3.29
C ARG A 42 -9.96 -8.00 2.86
N LEU A 43 -9.29 -7.34 3.81
CA LEU A 43 -8.42 -6.20 3.53
C LEU A 43 -7.15 -6.59 2.75
N ARG A 44 -6.57 -7.76 3.01
CA ARG A 44 -5.38 -8.26 2.28
C ARG A 44 -5.63 -8.58 0.80
N LEU A 45 -6.89 -8.75 0.40
CA LEU A 45 -7.28 -8.86 -1.01
C LEU A 45 -7.33 -7.49 -1.72
N ILE A 46 -7.22 -6.39 -0.96
CA ILE A 46 -7.29 -5.02 -1.46
C ILE A 46 -8.50 -4.81 -2.39
N PRO A 47 -9.72 -5.21 -1.99
CA PRO A 47 -10.91 -5.10 -2.84
C PRO A 47 -11.35 -3.63 -3.00
N ASP A 48 -10.91 -2.77 -2.09
CA ASP A 48 -11.27 -1.36 -2.07
C ASP A 48 -10.51 -0.50 -3.08
N TYR A 49 -9.52 -1.06 -3.80
CA TYR A 49 -8.73 -0.30 -4.78
C TYR A 49 -9.63 0.37 -5.82
N ASP A 50 -10.50 -0.42 -6.47
CA ASP A 50 -11.43 0.05 -7.49
C ASP A 50 -12.54 0.91 -6.88
N ARG A 51 -13.12 0.47 -5.76
CA ARG A 51 -14.20 1.19 -5.06
C ARG A 51 -13.79 2.62 -4.68
N THR A 52 -12.52 2.80 -4.35
CA THR A 52 -11.97 4.11 -3.96
C THR A 52 -11.40 4.90 -5.13
N GLN A 53 -11.39 4.32 -6.34
CA GLN A 53 -10.72 4.87 -7.51
C GLN A 53 -9.27 5.30 -7.16
N SER A 54 -8.58 4.42 -6.43
CA SER A 54 -7.20 4.66 -6.05
C SER A 54 -6.31 4.60 -7.28
N SER A 55 -5.30 5.47 -7.34
CA SER A 55 -4.27 5.43 -8.38
C SER A 55 -3.00 4.69 -7.93
N PHE A 56 -2.89 4.39 -6.63
CA PHE A 56 -1.73 3.71 -6.06
C PHE A 56 -2.06 2.94 -4.77
N ILE A 57 -1.17 2.02 -4.39
CA ILE A 57 -1.09 1.48 -3.02
C ILE A 57 0.26 1.80 -2.41
N SER A 58 0.31 1.94 -1.08
CA SER A 58 1.54 1.89 -0.30
C SER A 58 1.49 0.62 0.55
N HIS A 59 2.25 -0.40 0.16
CA HIS A 59 2.18 -1.74 0.71
C HIS A 59 3.36 -2.06 1.64
N GLU A 60 3.16 -2.95 2.60
CA GLU A 60 4.22 -3.31 3.53
C GLU A 60 5.37 -4.07 2.86
N ALA A 61 6.60 -3.79 3.29
CA ALA A 61 7.80 -4.34 2.68
C ALA A 61 7.89 -5.86 2.81
N ALA A 62 7.44 -6.41 3.94
CA ALA A 62 7.51 -7.83 4.23
C ALA A 62 6.59 -8.68 3.33
N ASP A 63 5.52 -8.09 2.78
CA ASP A 63 4.50 -8.79 1.96
C ASP A 63 4.45 -8.22 0.52
N LEU A 64 5.45 -7.42 0.12
CA LEU A 64 5.49 -6.74 -1.17
C LEU A 64 5.41 -7.67 -2.40
N THR A 65 5.79 -8.92 -2.24
CA THR A 65 5.72 -9.95 -3.30
C THR A 65 4.37 -10.66 -3.38
N ARG A 66 3.36 -10.24 -2.60
CA ARG A 66 2.02 -10.83 -2.65
C ARG A 66 1.45 -10.79 -4.07
N PRO A 67 0.84 -11.88 -4.58
CA PRO A 67 0.29 -11.91 -5.94
C PRO A 67 -0.67 -10.76 -6.27
N ARG A 68 -1.48 -10.32 -5.31
CA ARG A 68 -2.40 -9.20 -5.48
C ARG A 68 -1.69 -7.87 -5.77
N VAL A 69 -0.49 -7.64 -5.21
CA VAL A 69 0.31 -6.44 -5.49
C VAL A 69 0.79 -6.46 -6.95
N ALA A 70 1.25 -7.62 -7.44
CA ALA A 70 1.67 -7.79 -8.82
C ALA A 70 0.50 -7.63 -9.80
N GLU A 71 -0.68 -8.14 -9.45
CA GLU A 71 -1.91 -7.98 -10.23
C GLU A 71 -2.32 -6.51 -10.36
N LEU A 72 -2.35 -5.76 -9.24
CA LEU A 72 -2.65 -4.33 -9.29
C LEU A 72 -1.61 -3.57 -10.14
N LYS A 73 -0.33 -3.90 -10.01
CA LYS A 73 0.74 -3.30 -10.84
C LYS A 73 0.52 -3.56 -12.32
N SER A 74 0.13 -4.78 -12.72
CA SER A 74 -0.15 -5.09 -14.14
C SER A 74 -1.40 -4.39 -14.67
N GLN A 75 -2.33 -4.03 -13.78
CA GLN A 75 -3.51 -3.20 -14.09
C GLN A 75 -3.19 -1.69 -14.13
N GLY A 76 -1.93 -1.30 -13.91
CA GLY A 76 -1.48 0.10 -14.00
C GLY A 76 -1.41 0.84 -12.66
N ALA A 77 -1.61 0.15 -11.53
CA ALA A 77 -1.44 0.75 -10.22
C ALA A 77 0.02 1.15 -9.98
N SER A 78 0.25 2.35 -9.46
CA SER A 78 1.55 2.67 -8.86
C SER A 78 1.70 1.94 -7.52
N ILE A 79 2.84 1.30 -7.33
CA ILE A 79 3.17 0.56 -6.11
C ILE A 79 4.21 1.37 -5.32
N LEU A 80 3.84 1.75 -4.11
CA LEU A 80 4.72 2.34 -3.11
C LEU A 80 4.94 1.32 -1.98
N CYS A 81 5.99 1.50 -1.19
CA CYS A 81 6.34 0.54 -0.15
C CYS A 81 6.72 1.21 1.18
N TRP A 82 6.33 0.62 2.31
CA TRP A 82 6.68 1.06 3.67
C TRP A 82 7.03 -0.16 4.56
N THR A 83 7.79 -0.07 5.64
CA THR A 83 8.70 1.00 6.04
C THR A 83 10.12 0.54 5.74
N ILE A 84 10.88 1.34 5.01
CA ILE A 84 12.26 1.03 4.64
C ILE A 84 13.23 1.73 5.59
N ARG A 85 14.18 0.98 6.15
CA ARG A 85 15.11 1.48 7.19
C ARG A 85 16.58 1.42 6.80
N ASN A 86 16.90 0.84 5.63
CA ASN A 86 18.27 0.75 5.15
C ASN A 86 18.30 0.57 3.62
N ARG A 87 19.50 0.69 3.06
CA ARG A 87 19.77 0.62 1.61
C ARG A 87 19.47 -0.76 1.01
N GLU A 88 19.69 -1.83 1.75
CA GLU A 88 19.46 -3.21 1.29
C GLU A 88 17.96 -3.48 1.13
N ALA A 89 17.16 -3.07 2.12
CA ALA A 89 15.71 -3.12 2.07
C ALA A 89 15.15 -2.22 0.96
N GLU A 90 15.72 -1.03 0.75
CA GLU A 90 15.35 -0.17 -0.38
C GLU A 90 15.61 -0.86 -1.73
N ALA A 91 16.81 -1.40 -1.92
CA ALA A 91 17.18 -2.09 -3.16
C ALA A 91 16.18 -3.22 -3.45
N LYS A 92 15.80 -4.00 -2.42
CA LYS A 92 14.80 -5.06 -2.56
C LYS A 92 13.41 -4.51 -2.87
N ALA A 93 12.97 -3.46 -2.19
CA ALA A 93 11.67 -2.86 -2.42
C ALA A 93 11.54 -2.28 -3.84
N ARG A 94 12.62 -1.67 -4.37
CA ARG A 94 12.66 -1.05 -5.70
C ARG A 94 12.55 -2.05 -6.86
N GLU A 95 12.73 -3.34 -6.62
CA GLU A 95 12.38 -4.37 -7.61
C GLU A 95 10.87 -4.32 -7.98
N VAL A 96 10.02 -3.89 -7.04
CA VAL A 96 8.57 -3.86 -7.19
C VAL A 96 8.01 -2.44 -7.13
N ALA A 97 8.42 -1.65 -6.13
CA ALA A 97 7.86 -0.34 -5.81
C ALA A 97 8.57 0.81 -6.54
N GLN A 98 7.77 1.78 -7.00
CA GLN A 98 8.24 3.01 -7.66
C GLN A 98 8.67 4.07 -6.64
N ASN A 99 8.18 4.02 -5.40
CA ASN A 99 8.57 4.93 -4.33
C ASN A 99 8.54 4.22 -2.97
N ILE A 100 9.27 4.75 -1.99
CA ILE A 100 9.36 4.19 -0.64
C ILE A 100 9.03 5.24 0.42
N THR A 101 8.42 4.78 1.52
CA THR A 101 8.35 5.49 2.78
C THR A 101 9.47 4.95 3.66
N PHE A 102 10.36 5.84 4.10
CA PHE A 102 11.55 5.50 4.88
C PHE A 102 11.50 6.06 6.29
N GLU A 103 12.20 5.41 7.21
CA GLU A 103 12.30 5.82 8.61
C GLU A 103 13.76 5.74 9.05
N ALA A 104 14.28 6.79 9.68
CA ALA A 104 15.66 6.91 10.16
C ALA A 104 16.74 6.59 9.09
N TYR A 105 16.37 6.68 7.80
CA TYR A 105 17.22 6.37 6.65
C TYR A 105 17.02 7.44 5.56
N PRO A 106 18.05 8.22 5.18
CA PRO A 106 17.91 9.23 4.14
C PRO A 106 17.99 8.57 2.76
N ALA A 107 16.84 8.10 2.24
CA ALA A 107 16.77 7.54 0.90
C ALA A 107 17.16 8.60 -0.14
N ALA A 108 17.93 8.19 -1.15
CA ALA A 108 18.27 9.08 -2.25
C ALA A 108 17.03 9.37 -3.11
N PHE A 109 16.80 10.64 -3.43
CA PHE A 109 15.78 11.02 -4.42
C PHE A 109 16.23 10.55 -5.80
N SER A 110 15.40 9.75 -6.47
CA SER A 110 15.57 9.48 -7.90
C SER A 110 14.86 10.59 -8.67
N ALA A 111 15.61 11.31 -9.49
CA ALA A 111 15.10 12.35 -10.39
C ALA A 111 14.25 11.75 -11.52
#